data_AF-A0A3N5K7R6-F1
#
_entry.id   AF-A0A3N5K7R6-F1
#
_cell.length_a   1.000
_cell.length_b   1.000
_cell.length_c   1.000
_cell.angle_alpha   90.00
_cell.angle_beta   90.00
_cell.angle_gamma   90.00
#
_symmetry.space_group_name_H-M   'P 1'
#
loop_
_entity.id
_entity.type
_entity.pdbx_description
1 polymer ?
#
loop_
_entity_poly.entity_id
_entity_poly.type
_entity_poly.pdbx_seq_one_letter_code
_entity_poly.pdbx_strand_id
1 'polypeptide(L)'
;MGTRVAVAGSTGSIGVQTLEVVAAEPGRFEVWGLGASTSVERLVEQARQVRPQVVAIADEAHEGTLREQLPDCEVRAGSDAL
;
A
#
# COMPACT_ATOMS: atom_id res chain seq x y z
N MET A 1 2.39 21.23 -1.91
CA MET A 1 1.91 20.23 -0.93
C MET A 1 0.86 19.41 -1.66
N GLY A 2 1.15 18.14 -1.95
CA GLY A 2 0.23 17.27 -2.67
C GLY A 2 -0.92 16.78 -1.78
N THR A 3 -1.99 16.28 -2.39
CA THR A 3 -3.07 15.61 -1.65
C THR A 3 -2.56 14.26 -1.17
N ARG A 4 -2.59 14.05 0.15
CA ARG A 4 -2.27 12.75 0.75
C ARG A 4 -3.44 11.79 0.57
N VAL A 5 -3.16 10.61 0.05
CA VAL A 5 -4.17 9.58 -0.22
C VAL A 5 -3.74 8.25 0.38
N ALA A 6 -4.73 7.46 0.79
CA ALA A 6 -4.56 6.04 1.11
C ALA A 6 -5.39 5.22 0.12
N VAL A 7 -4.84 4.10 -0.35
CA VAL A 7 -5.50 3.22 -1.32
C VAL A 7 -5.77 1.86 -0.67
N ALA A 8 -6.97 1.71 -0.10
CA ALA A 8 -7.44 0.43 0.41
C ALA A 8 -7.85 -0.48 -0.78
N GLY A 9 -7.34 -1.71 -0.81
CA GLY A 9 -7.49 -2.61 -1.96
C GLY A 9 -6.59 -2.24 -3.13
N SER A 10 -5.37 -1.75 -2.87
CA SER A 10 -4.42 -1.27 -3.89
C SER A 10 -4.06 -2.34 -4.93
N THR A 11 -4.18 -3.62 -4.59
CA THR A 11 -3.83 -4.75 -5.45
C THR A 11 -4.96 -5.21 -6.38
N GLY A 12 -6.18 -4.71 -6.17
CA GLY A 12 -7.34 -4.92 -7.04
C GLY A 12 -7.40 -3.92 -8.19
N SER A 13 -8.34 -4.10 -9.13
CA SER A 13 -8.39 -3.33 -10.39
C SER A 13 -8.43 -1.81 -10.16
N ILE A 14 -9.35 -1.33 -9.32
CA ILE A 14 -9.46 0.11 -9.00
C ILE A 14 -8.20 0.64 -8.33
N GLY A 15 -7.62 -0.14 -7.40
CA GLY A 15 -6.38 0.23 -6.72
C GLY A 15 -5.20 0.38 -7.66
N VAL A 16 -5.00 -0.59 -8.56
CA VAL A 16 -3.95 -0.56 -9.59
C VAL A 16 -4.12 0.66 -10.50
N GLN A 17 -5.33 0.86 -11.04
CA GLN A 17 -5.63 2.02 -11.90
C GLN A 17 -5.47 3.35 -11.15
N THR A 18 -5.79 3.40 -9.86
CA THR A 18 -5.57 4.59 -9.02
C THR A 18 -4.08 4.90 -8.92
N LEU A 19 -3.22 3.89 -8.72
CA LEU A 19 -1.78 4.08 -8.66
C LEU A 19 -1.18 4.51 -10.02
N GLU A 20 -1.73 4.02 -11.13
CA GLU A 20 -1.36 4.50 -12.48
C GLU A 20 -1.66 5.99 -12.66
N VAL A 21 -2.84 6.46 -12.22
CA VAL A 21 -3.21 7.88 -12.25
C VAL A 21 -2.29 8.71 -11.34
N VAL A 22 -1.99 8.23 -10.12
CA VAL A 22 -1.07 8.91 -9.21
C VAL A 22 0.32 9.05 -9.85
N ALA A 23 0.82 7.99 -10.49
CA ALA A 23 2.12 8.00 -11.16
C ALA A 23 2.16 8.96 -12.36
N ALA A 24 1.04 9.14 -13.06
CA ALA A 24 0.91 10.07 -14.18
C ALA A 24 0.87 11.56 -13.75
N GLU A 25 0.65 11.83 -12.46
CA GLU A 25 0.40 13.17 -11.91
C GLU A 25 1.41 13.53 -10.80
N PRO A 26 2.72 13.58 -11.11
CA PRO A 26 3.78 13.76 -10.11
C PRO A 26 3.62 15.06 -9.33
N GLY A 27 3.73 14.97 -8.00
CA GLY A 27 3.63 16.11 -7.08
C GLY A 27 2.21 16.56 -6.74
N ARG A 28 1.18 16.05 -7.44
CA ARG A 28 -0.23 16.30 -7.08
C ARG A 28 -0.70 15.39 -5.95
N PHE A 29 -0.20 14.16 -5.90
CA PHE A 29 -0.58 13.16 -4.91
C PHE A 29 0.63 12.60 -4.18
N GLU A 30 0.41 12.26 -2.93
CA GLU A 30 1.35 11.52 -2.09
C GLU A 30 0.62 10.30 -1.54
N VAL A 31 1.06 9.10 -1.92
CA VAL A 31 0.49 7.85 -1.40
C VAL A 31 1.03 7.64 0.00
N TRP A 32 0.21 7.95 0.99
CA TRP A 32 0.58 7.82 2.40
C TRP A 32 0.39 6.40 2.91
N GLY A 33 -0.61 5.68 2.39
CA GLY A 33 -0.96 4.34 2.82
C GLY A 33 -1.41 3.43 1.68
N LEU A 34 -1.05 2.14 1.77
CA LEU A 34 -1.56 1.07 0.91
C LEU A 34 -2.21 -0.03 1.74
N GLY A 35 -3.30 -0.59 1.24
CA GLY A 35 -3.99 -1.70 1.89
C GLY A 35 -4.31 -2.82 0.91
N ALA A 36 -4.17 -4.08 1.32
CA ALA A 36 -4.65 -5.24 0.55
C ALA A 36 -5.26 -6.31 1.45
N SER A 37 -6.04 -7.24 0.88
CA SER A 37 -6.55 -8.37 1.65
C SER A 37 -5.49 -9.47 1.80
N THR A 38 -5.02 -10.05 0.69
CA THR A 38 -4.12 -11.22 0.69
C THR A 38 -2.94 -11.14 -0.28
N SER A 39 -2.94 -10.22 -1.26
CA SER A 39 -1.91 -10.18 -2.31
C SER A 39 -0.60 -9.52 -1.85
N VAL A 40 0.14 -10.17 -0.96
CA VAL A 40 1.33 -9.62 -0.29
C VAL A 40 2.45 -9.25 -1.27
N GLU A 41 2.73 -10.06 -2.29
CA GLU A 41 3.83 -9.80 -3.23
C GLU A 41 3.58 -8.52 -4.02
N ARG A 42 2.35 -8.37 -4.55
CA ARG A 42 1.94 -7.16 -5.28
C ARG A 42 1.91 -5.95 -4.35
N LEU A 43 1.47 -6.12 -3.11
CA LEU A 43 1.48 -5.02 -2.13
C LEU A 43 2.90 -4.54 -1.85
N VAL A 44 3.87 -5.45 -1.72
CA VAL A 44 5.29 -5.11 -1.57
C VAL A 44 5.84 -4.39 -2.81
N GLU A 45 5.52 -4.86 -4.02
CA GLU A 45 5.93 -4.21 -5.26
C GLU A 45 5.41 -2.76 -5.33
N GLN A 46 4.13 -2.57 -5.04
CA GLN A 46 3.50 -1.24 -4.99
C GLN A 46 4.14 -0.36 -3.92
N ALA A 47 4.35 -0.90 -2.70
CA ALA A 47 4.95 -0.15 -1.60
C ALA A 47 6.38 0.30 -1.93
N ARG A 48 7.19 -0.51 -2.62
CA ARG A 48 8.53 -0.11 -3.08
C ARG A 48 8.50 1.02 -4.11
N GLN A 49 7.48 1.07 -4.95
CA GLN A 49 7.34 2.10 -5.98
C GLN A 49 6.94 3.45 -5.39
N VAL A 50 5.94 3.46 -4.50
CA VAL A 50 5.36 4.71 -3.98
C VAL A 50 5.87 5.11 -2.60
N ARG A 51 6.57 4.19 -1.91
CA ARG A 51 7.19 4.37 -0.58
C ARG A 51 6.21 4.98 0.44
N PRO A 52 5.08 4.31 0.71
CA PRO A 52 4.10 4.80 1.66
C PRO A 52 4.67 4.79 3.08
N GLN A 53 4.02 5.51 3.98
CA GLN A 53 4.34 5.48 5.41
C GLN A 53 3.72 4.27 6.10
N VAL A 54 2.53 3.84 5.65
CA VAL A 54 1.78 2.74 6.25
C VAL A 54 1.40 1.69 5.20
N VAL A 55 1.52 0.42 5.56
CA VAL A 55 1.07 -0.72 4.76
C VAL A 55 0.19 -1.61 5.62
N ALA A 56 -1.04 -1.83 5.18
CA ALA A 56 -2.04 -2.64 5.87
C ALA A 56 -2.37 -3.92 5.08
N ILE A 57 -2.51 -5.05 5.78
CA ILE A 57 -2.97 -6.30 5.18
C ILE A 57 -4.05 -6.96 6.04
N ALA A 58 -5.15 -7.40 5.44
CA ALA A 58 -6.22 -8.05 6.21
C ALA A 58 -5.80 -9.42 6.75
N ASP A 59 -5.03 -10.17 5.96
CA ASP A 59 -4.55 -11.51 6.32
C ASP A 59 -3.27 -11.44 7.16
N GLU A 60 -3.39 -11.76 8.45
CA GLU A 60 -2.30 -11.75 9.43
C GLU A 60 -1.17 -12.70 9.07
N ALA A 61 -1.42 -13.75 8.27
CA ALA A 61 -0.38 -14.68 7.84
C ALA A 61 0.74 -14.00 7.03
N HIS A 62 0.48 -12.83 6.45
CA HIS A 62 1.42 -12.09 5.62
C HIS A 62 2.19 -10.98 6.37
N GLU A 63 1.89 -10.75 7.65
CA GLU A 63 2.49 -9.67 8.43
C GLU A 63 4.03 -9.79 8.51
N GLY A 64 4.54 -11.01 8.76
CA GLY A 64 5.97 -11.27 8.84
C GLY A 64 6.70 -10.93 7.53
N THR A 65 6.14 -11.36 6.40
CA THR A 65 6.67 -11.06 5.07
C THR A 65 6.72 -9.56 4.81
N LEU A 66 5.68 -8.81 5.20
CA LEU A 66 5.66 -7.36 5.02
C LEU A 66 6.72 -6.67 5.87
N ARG A 67 6.87 -7.05 7.15
CA ARG A 67 7.90 -6.46 8.03
C ARG A 67 9.31 -6.75 7.53
N GLU A 68 9.54 -7.95 7.01
CA GLU A 68 10.84 -8.32 6.44
C GLU A 68 11.14 -7.52 5.16
N GLN A 69 10.17 -7.41 4.26
CA GLN A 69 10.38 -6.82 2.94
C GLN A 69 10.25 -5.28 2.90
N LEU A 70 9.61 -4.69 3.90
CA LEU A 70 9.32 -3.25 4.02
C LEU A 70 9.70 -2.72 5.42
N PRO A 71 10.99 -2.78 5.83
CA PRO A 71 11.41 -2.41 7.18
C PRO A 71 11.20 -0.93 7.51
N ASP A 72 11.09 -0.07 6.49
CA ASP A 72 10.90 1.38 6.65
C ASP A 72 9.41 1.79 6.68
N CYS A 73 8.48 0.84 6.57
CA CYS A 73 7.03 1.10 6.59
C CYS A 73 6.42 0.67 7.91
N GLU A 74 5.44 1.42 8.39
CA GLU A 74 4.57 0.97 9.46
C GLU A 74 3.64 -0.15 8.93
N VAL A 75 3.85 -1.38 9.39
CA VAL A 75 3.00 -2.51 9.03
C VAL A 75 1.84 -2.66 10.02
N ARG A 76 0.63 -2.86 9.47
CA ARG A 76 -0.59 -3.21 10.19
C ARG A 76 -1.19 -4.48 9.59
N ALA A 77 -1.59 -5.43 10.43
CA ALA A 77 -2.21 -6.66 9.98
C ALA A 77 -3.44 -7.01 10.81
N GLY A 78 -4.37 -7.74 10.19
CA GLY A 78 -5.62 -8.19 10.82
C GLY A 78 -6.86 -7.59 10.19
N SER A 79 -8.02 -8.12 10.57
CA SER A 79 -9.33 -7.69 10.05
C SER A 79 -9.60 -6.20 10.27
N ASP A 80 -9.01 -5.62 11.32
CA ASP A 80 -9.20 -4.23 11.72
C ASP A 80 -8.12 -3.28 11.16
N ALA A 81 -7.22 -3.79 10.30
CA ALA A 81 -6.10 -3.02 9.76
C ALA A 81 -6.46 -2.15 8.54
N LEU A 82 -7.57 -2.44 7.85
CA LEU A 82 -8.01 -1.77 6.62
C LEU A 82 -9.08 -0.71 6.84
#